data_AF-A0A9E5LQ09-F1
#
_entry.id   AF-A0A9E5LQ09-F1
#
_cell.length_a   1.000
_cell.length_b   1.000
_cell.length_c   1.000
_cell.angle_alpha   90.00
_cell.angle_beta   90.00
_cell.angle_gamma   90.00
#
_symmetry.space_group_name_H-M   'P 1'
#
loop_
_entity.id
_entity.type
_entity.pdbx_description
1 polymer ?
#
loop_
_entity_poly.entity_id
_entity_poly.type
_entity_poly.pdbx_seq_one_letter_code
_entity_poly.pdbx_strand_id
1 'polypeptide(L)' 'MSRETALVTTDWVIENLKNPHVVFVEVDEDTTLYEQGHIEGAITFHWRDDLQDGLVRDLV' A
#
# COMPACT_ATOMS: atom_id res chain seq x y z
N MET A 1 -8.56 8.19 17.34
CA MET A 1 -7.34 8.11 16.51
C MET A 1 -7.04 9.52 16.02
N SER A 2 -5.87 10.09 16.34
CA SER A 2 -5.49 11.42 15.83
C SER A 2 -4.84 11.26 14.45
N ARG A 3 -4.88 12.32 13.63
CA ARG A 3 -4.27 12.35 12.29
C ARG A 3 -2.79 11.96 12.30
N GLU A 4 -2.10 12.37 13.36
CA GLU A 4 -0.65 12.18 13.55
C GLU A 4 -0.23 10.72 13.69
N THR A 5 -1.13 9.83 14.14
CA THR A 5 -0.83 8.41 14.28
C THR A 5 -1.23 7.57 13.07
N ALA A 6 -1.87 8.18 12.06
CA ALA A 6 -2.45 7.46 10.93
C ALA A 6 -1.94 7.94 9.56
N LEU A 7 -1.38 9.16 9.47
CA LEU A 7 -0.88 9.73 8.23
C LEU A 7 0.56 10.18 8.37
N VAL A 8 1.32 10.07 7.28
CA VAL A 8 2.70 10.53 7.15
C VAL A 8 2.83 11.52 5.99
N THR A 9 3.90 12.31 5.99
CA THR A 9 4.25 13.21 4.87
C THR A 9 5.10 12.46 3.84
N THR A 10 5.22 13.02 2.63
CA THR A 10 6.12 12.48 1.60
C THR A 10 7.59 12.54 2.02
N ASP A 11 7.98 13.58 2.75
CA ASP A 11 9.35 13.72 3.27
C ASP A 11 9.69 12.59 4.26
N TRP A 12 8.73 12.24 5.13
CA TRP A 12 8.90 11.12 6.05
C TRP A 12 9.08 9.79 5.30
N VAL A 13 8.37 9.59 4.18
CA VAL A 13 8.53 8.40 3.33
C VAL A 13 9.96 8.31 2.79
N ILE A 14 10.48 9.40 2.24
CA ILE A 14 11.85 9.47 1.69
C ILE A 14 12.88 9.16 2.78
N GLU A 15 12.71 9.71 3.98
CA GLU A 15 13.59 9.47 5.13
C GLU A 15 13.55 8.00 5.62
N ASN A 16 12.46 7.28 5.37
CA ASN A 16 12.23 5.93 5.88
C ASN A 16 12.36 4.81 4.84
N LEU A 17 12.77 5.09 3.59
CA LEU A 17 12.91 4.08 2.52
C LEU A 17 13.78 2.86 2.90
N LYS A 18 14.76 3.04 3.80
CA LYS A 18 15.69 1.98 4.23
C LYS A 18 15.47 1.52 5.67
N ASN A 19 14.36 1.93 6.29
CA ASN A 19 14.05 1.56 7.66
C ASN A 19 13.60 0.10 7.72
N PRO A 20 14.32 -0.81 8.41
CA PRO A 20 13.97 -2.23 8.46
C PRO A 20 12.66 -2.54 9.20
N HIS A 21 12.06 -1.54 9.84
CA HIS A 21 10.79 -1.65 10.55
C HIS A 21 9.61 -1.06 9.78
N VAL A 22 9.82 -0.57 8.55
CA VAL A 22 8.78 0.03 7.69
C VAL A 22 8.68 -0.74 6.38
N VAL A 23 7.46 -1.01 5.96
CA VAL A 23 7.15 -1.59 4.64
C VAL A 23 6.13 -0.70 3.97
N PHE A 24 6.43 -0.27 2.74
CA PHE A 24 5.49 0.46 1.90
C PHE A 24 4.64 -0.54 1.11
N VAL A 25 3.33 -0.29 1.07
CA VAL A 25 2.38 -1.15 0.36
C VAL A 25 1.54 -0.27 -0.55
N GLU A 26 1.57 -0.55 -1.85
CA GLU A 26 0.69 0.06 -2.83
C GLU A 26 -0.59 -0.78 -2.96
N VAL A 27 -1.73 -0.11 -2.99
CA VAL A 27 -3.03 -0.74 -3.21
C VAL A 27 -3.82 0.17 -4.15
N ASP A 28 -4.11 -0.34 -5.34
CA ASP A 28 -4.85 0.37 -6.38
C ASP A 28 -5.93 -0.55 -7.00
N GLU A 29 -6.94 0.05 -7.62
CA GLU A 29 -7.93 -0.66 -8.42
C GLU A 29 -7.30 -1.19 -9.73
N ASP A 30 -6.40 -0.41 -10.35
CA ASP A 30 -5.59 -0.81 -11.49
C ASP A 30 -4.19 -1.25 -11.02
N THR A 31 -4.06 -2.55 -10.80
CA THR A 31 -2.82 -3.15 -10.31
C THR A 31 -1.69 -3.15 -11.33
N THR A 32 -1.96 -2.81 -12.60
CA THR A 32 -0.92 -2.71 -13.63
C THR A 32 -0.07 -1.46 -13.50
N LEU A 33 -0.52 -0.47 -12.72
CA LEU A 33 0.22 0.77 -12.48
C LEU A 33 1.48 0.54 -11.65
N TYR A 34 1.43 -0.39 -10.69
CA TYR A 34 2.59 -0.76 -9.89
C TYR A 34 3.78 -1.17 -10.77
N GLU A 35 3.54 -1.98 -11.80
CA GLU A 35 4.61 -2.43 -12.72
C GLU A 35 5.19 -1.30 -13.57
N GLN A 36 4.45 -0.22 -13.80
CA GLN A 36 4.90 0.96 -14.55
C GLN A 36 5.79 1.88 -13.71
N GLY A 37 5.62 1.88 -12.39
CA GLY A 37 6.49 2.58 -11.45
C GLY A 37 5.88 2.68 -10.07
N HIS A 38 6.69 2.44 -9.04
CA HIS A 38 6.30 2.46 -7.64
C HIS A 38 7.44 2.97 -6.74
N ILE A 39 7.14 3.18 -5.46
CA ILE A 39 8.13 3.56 -4.45
C ILE A 39 9.16 2.42 -4.29
N GLU A 40 10.45 2.74 -4.21
CA GLU A 40 11.52 1.75 -4.04
C GLU A 40 11.29 0.88 -2.80
N GLY A 41 11.31 -0.44 -2.99
CA GLY A 41 11.12 -1.42 -1.90
C GLY A 41 9.67 -1.59 -1.44
N ALA A 42 8.71 -0.91 -2.07
CA ALA A 42 7.31 -1.20 -1.84
C ALA A 42 6.95 -2.62 -2.30
N ILE A 43 5.84 -3.13 -1.79
CA ILE A 43 5.12 -4.29 -2.30
C ILE A 43 3.72 -3.86 -2.73
N THR A 44 2.97 -4.72 -3.40
CA THR A 44 1.59 -4.44 -3.79
C THR A 44 0.64 -5.52 -3.28
N PHE A 45 -0.61 -5.13 -3.02
CA PHE A 45 -1.72 -6.08 -2.89
C PHE A 45 -2.71 -5.85 -4.02
N HIS A 46 -3.06 -6.93 -4.71
CA HIS A 46 -4.15 -6.93 -5.67
C HIS A 46 -5.48 -6.90 -4.92
N TRP A 47 -6.18 -5.77 -4.93
CA TRP A 47 -7.40 -5.58 -4.12
C TRP A 47 -8.44 -6.69 -4.29
N ARG A 48 -8.61 -7.19 -5.53
CA ARG A 48 -9.52 -8.28 -5.84
C ARG A 48 -8.99 -9.66 -5.47
N ASP A 49 -7.75 -9.98 -5.83
CA ASP A 49 -7.26 -11.35 -5.78
C ASP A 49 -6.63 -11.70 -4.42
N ASP A 50 -6.05 -10.70 -3.72
CA ASP A 50 -5.36 -10.89 -2.44
C ASP A 50 -6.24 -10.54 -1.23
N LEU A 51 -7.17 -9.59 -1.38
CA LEU A 51 -7.90 -8.99 -0.25
C LEU A 51 -9.39 -9.34 -0.20
N GLN A 52 -9.96 -9.97 -1.24
CA GLN A 52 -11.35 -10.42 -1.22
C GLN A 52 -11.47 -11.89 -0.87
N ASP A 53 -12.60 -12.23 -0.26
CA ASP A 53 -13.04 -13.61 -0.20
C ASP A 53 -13.49 -14.06 -1.60
N GLY A 54 -12.87 -15.14 -2.10
CA GLY A 54 -13.12 -15.67 -3.45
C GLY A 54 -14.48 -16.35 -3.64
N LEU A 55 -15.26 -16.54 -2.58
CA LEU A 55 -16.59 -17.15 -2.61
C LEU A 55 -17.70 -16.14 -2.30
N VAL A 56 -17.46 -15.21 -1.37
CA VAL A 56 -18.46 -14.24 -0.93
C VAL A 56 -17.96 -12.82 -1.16
N ARG A 57 -18.68 -12.09 -2.01
CA ARG A 57 -18.41 -10.67 -2.22
C ARG A 57 -19.15 -9.84 -1.19
N ASP A 58 -18.44 -9.38 -0.17
CA ASP A 58 -18.95 -8.41 0.79
C ASP A 58 -18.61 -6.99 0.30
N LEU A 59 -19.60 -6.29 -0.22
CA LEU A 59 -19.48 -4.87 -0.61
C LEU A 59 -20.02 -4.04 0.55
N VAL A 60 -19.15 -3.23 1.16
CA VAL A 60 -19.54 -2.20 2.15
C VAL A 60 -19.45 -0.83 1.50
#